data_AF-A0A7R9U8C8-F1
#
_entry.id   AF-A0A7R9U8C8-F1
#
_cell.length_a   1.000
_cell.length_b   1.000
_cell.length_c   1.000
_cell.angle_alpha   90.00
_cell.angle_beta   90.00
_cell.angle_gamma   90.00
#
_symmetry.space_group_name_H-M   'P 1'
#
loop_
_entity.id
_entity.type
_entity.pdbx_description
1 polymer ?
#
loop_
_entity_poly.entity_id
_entity_poly.type
_entity_poly.pdbx_seq_one_letter_code
_entity_poly.pdbx_strand_id
1 'polypeptide(L)'
;WISLVESTNAAAEKAALTQFTKDVKQHIKDISSKYIVRGETADSAIMFIPSEAVYAGIHTHLPDVVAFSRSKRVNLAGPNSIMLLIHTLCSILRDARMQEHAANVQLEVSKLTRDVDRLNTRVNKLGLHFQQVNKDVMDIQTSASKIAKAGERIEQIDIDDRFAQEAMIER
;
A
#
# COMPACT_ATOMS: atom_id res chain seq x y z
N TRP A 1 6.35 3.83 47.48
CA TRP A 1 7.45 3.27 46.65
C TRP A 1 8.80 3.86 47.03
N ILE A 2 9.00 5.18 46.99
CA ILE A 2 10.28 5.81 47.41
C ILE A 2 10.65 5.37 48.84
N SER A 3 9.69 5.43 49.78
CA SER A 3 9.89 4.95 51.17
C SER A 3 10.14 3.44 51.31
N LEU A 4 9.83 2.63 50.29
CA LEU A 4 10.16 1.20 50.24
C LEU A 4 11.59 0.98 49.74
N VAL A 5 12.06 1.82 48.80
CA VAL A 5 13.43 1.77 48.27
C VAL A 5 14.44 2.36 49.27
N GLU A 6 14.03 3.36 50.05
CA GLU A 6 14.89 4.05 51.02
C GLU A 6 14.92 3.40 52.42
N SER A 7 14.10 2.37 52.67
CA SER A 7 14.04 1.75 53.99
C SER A 7 15.32 0.99 54.32
N THR A 8 15.96 1.35 55.44
CA THR A 8 17.22 0.77 55.90
C THR A 8 17.06 -0.42 56.86
N ASN A 9 15.83 -0.72 57.30
CA ASN A 9 15.54 -1.87 58.17
C ASN A 9 14.29 -2.64 57.70
N ALA A 10 14.26 -3.94 58.01
CA ALA A 10 13.21 -4.86 57.55
C ALA A 10 11.80 -4.51 58.07
N ALA A 11 11.69 -3.85 59.23
CA ALA A 11 10.40 -3.44 59.80
C ALA A 11 9.78 -2.27 59.02
N ALA A 12 10.59 -1.26 58.66
CA ALA A 12 10.18 -0.12 57.85
C ALA A 12 9.83 -0.55 56.42
N GLU A 13 10.59 -1.48 55.84
CA GLU A 13 10.31 -2.05 54.53
C GLU A 13 8.92 -2.73 54.48
N LYS A 14 8.63 -3.58 55.47
CA LYS A 14 7.33 -4.27 55.57
C LYS A 14 6.16 -3.30 55.74
N ALA A 15 6.34 -2.25 56.54
CA ALA A 15 5.33 -1.22 56.73
C ALA A 15 5.09 -0.42 55.44
N ALA A 16 6.16 -0.01 54.75
CA ALA A 16 6.09 0.70 53.48
C ALA A 16 5.44 -0.14 52.38
N LEU A 17 5.73 -1.45 52.32
CA LEU A 17 5.10 -2.38 51.37
C LEU A 17 3.61 -2.54 51.62
N THR A 18 3.21 -2.64 52.89
CA THR A 18 1.79 -2.76 53.29
C THR A 18 1.01 -1.51 52.90
N GLN A 19 1.56 -0.33 53.18
CA GLN A 19 0.94 0.93 52.81
C GLN A 19 0.83 1.07 51.29
N PHE A 20 1.91 0.79 50.56
CA PHE A 20 1.91 0.83 49.10
C PHE A 20 0.87 -0.13 48.48
N THR A 21 0.75 -1.34 49.02
CA THR A 21 -0.27 -2.32 48.62
C THR A 21 -1.68 -1.77 48.78
N LYS A 22 -1.95 -1.11 49.91
CA LYS A 22 -3.25 -0.49 50.20
C LYS A 22 -3.56 0.63 49.21
N ASP A 23 -2.59 1.50 48.93
CA ASP A 23 -2.75 2.63 48.01
C ASP A 23 -3.06 2.16 46.59
N VAL A 24 -2.31 1.17 46.07
CA VAL A 24 -2.56 0.59 44.74
C VAL A 24 -3.94 -0.06 44.67
N LYS A 25 -4.33 -0.84 45.69
CA LYS A 25 -5.67 -1.46 45.74
C LYS A 25 -6.79 -0.41 45.79
N GLN A 26 -6.58 0.71 46.46
CA GLN A 26 -7.56 1.80 46.50
C GLN A 26 -7.73 2.43 45.12
N HIS A 27 -6.64 2.75 44.42
CA HIS A 27 -6.70 3.28 43.06
C HIS A 27 -7.40 2.31 42.08
N ILE A 28 -7.14 1.01 42.19
CA ILE A 28 -7.84 -0.01 41.39
C ILE A 28 -9.35 0.06 41.63
N LYS A 29 -9.80 0.14 42.89
CA LYS A 29 -11.22 0.23 43.23
C LYS A 29 -11.84 1.52 42.71
N ASP A 30 -11.14 2.64 42.86
CA ASP A 30 -11.60 3.94 42.39
C ASP A 30 -11.76 3.92 40.86
N ILE A 31 -10.79 3.37 40.13
CA ILE A 31 -10.87 3.28 38.67
C ILE A 31 -12.02 2.38 38.23
N SER A 32 -12.14 1.21 38.84
CA SER A 32 -13.19 0.24 38.51
C SER A 32 -14.59 0.79 38.76
N SER A 33 -14.78 1.58 39.83
CA SER A 33 -16.08 2.15 40.19
C SER A 33 -16.41 3.43 39.42
N LYS A 34 -15.42 4.28 39.13
CA LYS A 34 -15.66 5.59 38.50
C LYS A 34 -15.65 5.55 36.97
N TYR A 35 -14.90 4.64 36.35
CA TYR A 35 -14.63 4.67 34.91
C TYR A 35 -15.08 3.43 34.13
N ILE A 36 -15.61 2.40 34.80
CA ILE A 36 -16.18 1.23 34.12
C ILE A 36 -17.71 1.29 34.25
N VAL A 37 -18.34 2.06 33.35
CA VAL A 37 -19.78 2.28 33.27
C VAL A 37 -20.35 1.51 32.09
N ARG A 38 -21.20 0.52 32.38
CA ARG A 38 -21.78 -0.37 31.36
C ARG A 38 -22.61 0.43 30.36
N GLY A 39 -22.30 0.30 29.07
CA GLY A 39 -23.01 0.98 27.98
C GLY A 39 -22.49 2.38 27.65
N GLU A 40 -21.60 2.95 28.48
CA GLU A 40 -20.98 4.24 28.22
C GLU A 40 -19.48 4.12 27.96
N THR A 41 -18.77 3.31 28.76
CA THR A 41 -17.33 3.09 28.64
C THR A 41 -17.03 1.66 28.20
N ALA A 42 -15.76 1.41 27.88
CA ALA A 42 -15.27 0.06 27.68
C ALA A 42 -15.46 -0.80 28.94
N ASP A 43 -15.56 -2.12 28.75
CA ASP A 43 -15.74 -3.10 29.84
C ASP A 43 -14.51 -3.25 30.74
N SER A 44 -13.38 -2.63 30.37
CA SER A 44 -12.15 -2.61 31.16
C SER A 44 -11.45 -1.27 31.08
N ALA A 45 -10.67 -0.96 32.11
CA ALA A 45 -9.87 0.26 32.20
C ALA A 45 -8.37 -0.08 32.29
N ILE A 46 -7.53 0.86 31.86
CA ILE A 46 -6.07 0.76 32.03
C ILE A 46 -5.64 1.72 33.14
N MET A 47 -4.99 1.19 34.18
CA MET A 47 -4.32 2.00 35.19
C MET A 47 -2.86 2.17 34.79
N PHE A 48 -2.52 3.38 34.35
CA PHE A 48 -1.16 3.73 33.98
C PHE A 48 -0.28 3.95 35.21
N ILE A 49 0.90 3.34 35.21
CA ILE A 49 1.92 3.50 36.24
C ILE A 49 3.13 4.20 35.59
N PRO A 50 3.46 5.45 35.98
CA PRO A 50 4.42 6.28 35.24
C PRO A 50 5.88 5.82 35.32
N SER A 51 6.19 4.83 36.17
CA SER A 51 7.53 4.28 36.35
C SER A 51 7.52 2.79 36.04
N GLU A 52 8.33 2.38 35.08
CA GLU A 52 8.50 0.97 34.71
C GLU A 52 9.04 0.13 35.88
N ALA A 53 9.95 0.71 36.69
CA ALA A 53 10.48 0.03 37.88
C ALA A 53 9.40 -0.24 38.93
N VAL A 54 8.46 0.70 39.12
CA VAL A 54 7.31 0.50 40.03
C VAL A 54 6.36 -0.56 39.48
N TYR A 55 6.07 -0.52 38.17
CA TYR A 55 5.21 -1.49 37.50
C TYR A 55 5.77 -2.93 37.61
N ALA A 56 7.06 -3.11 37.35
CA ALA A 56 7.75 -4.38 37.53
C ALA A 56 7.75 -4.81 39.01
N GLY A 57 8.01 -3.87 39.93
CA GLY A 57 7.96 -4.13 41.37
C GLY A 57 6.60 -4.66 41.86
N ILE A 58 5.50 -4.12 41.34
CA ILE A 58 4.15 -4.63 41.67
C ILE A 58 3.98 -6.07 41.16
N HIS A 59 4.42 -6.37 39.94
CA HIS A 59 4.29 -7.71 39.38
C HIS A 59 5.14 -8.75 40.13
N THR A 60 6.33 -8.37 40.57
CA THR A 60 7.25 -9.26 41.28
C THR A 60 6.86 -9.45 42.74
N HIS A 61 6.49 -8.37 43.45
CA HIS A 61 6.32 -8.41 44.91
C HIS A 61 4.85 -8.49 45.35
N LEU A 62 3.88 -8.14 44.49
CA LEU A 62 2.47 -8.02 44.85
C LEU A 62 1.52 -8.78 43.89
N PRO A 63 1.71 -10.10 43.68
CA PRO A 63 0.88 -10.88 42.75
C PRO A 63 -0.62 -10.83 43.10
N ASP A 64 -0.96 -10.77 44.39
CA ASP A 64 -2.36 -10.63 44.85
C ASP A 64 -3.00 -9.32 44.40
N VAL A 65 -2.22 -8.24 44.28
CA VAL A 65 -2.71 -6.95 43.77
C VAL A 65 -2.98 -7.05 42.28
N VAL A 66 -2.11 -7.73 41.53
CA VAL A 66 -2.30 -7.97 40.08
C VAL A 66 -3.55 -8.83 39.84
N ALA A 67 -3.75 -9.89 40.62
CA ALA A 67 -4.97 -10.71 40.54
C ALA A 67 -6.22 -9.89 40.89
N PHE A 68 -6.14 -9.07 41.93
CA PHE A 68 -7.22 -8.16 42.33
C PHE A 68 -7.55 -7.16 41.21
N SER A 69 -6.55 -6.56 40.56
CA SER A 69 -6.76 -5.61 39.45
C SER A 69 -7.54 -6.26 38.30
N ARG A 70 -7.15 -7.48 37.91
CA ARG A 70 -7.82 -8.26 36.86
C ARG A 70 -9.27 -8.58 37.21
N SER A 71 -9.54 -9.00 38.45
CA SER A 71 -10.93 -9.24 38.91
C SER A 71 -11.80 -7.98 38.91
N LYS A 72 -11.18 -6.80 39.00
CA LYS A 72 -11.85 -5.49 38.89
C LYS A 72 -11.89 -4.94 37.46
N ARG A 73 -11.45 -5.73 36.47
CA ARG A 73 -11.34 -5.33 35.05
C ARG A 73 -10.45 -4.10 34.86
N VAL A 74 -9.43 -3.96 35.72
CA VAL A 74 -8.40 -2.92 35.63
C VAL A 74 -7.08 -3.56 35.27
N ASN A 75 -6.59 -3.25 34.08
CA ASN A 75 -5.30 -3.71 33.58
C ASN A 75 -4.22 -2.71 33.99
N LEU A 76 -3.17 -3.17 34.66
CA LEU A 76 -2.02 -2.33 34.98
C LEU A 76 -1.13 -2.22 33.74
N ALA A 77 -0.58 -1.03 33.47
CA ALA A 77 0.38 -0.84 32.38
C ALA A 77 1.49 0.15 32.78
N GLY A 78 2.74 -0.21 32.51
CA GLY A 78 3.89 0.70 32.56
C GLY A 78 4.05 1.50 31.25
N PRO A 79 5.03 2.43 31.18
CA PRO A 79 5.33 3.23 29.98
C PRO A 79 5.55 2.40 28.71
N ASN A 80 6.28 1.28 28.82
CA ASN A 80 6.55 0.46 27.64
C ASN A 80 5.30 -0.32 27.20
N SER A 81 4.54 -0.85 28.16
CA SER A 81 3.32 -1.60 27.86
C SER A 81 2.25 -0.72 27.21
N ILE A 82 2.05 0.51 27.70
CA ILE A 82 1.08 1.42 27.08
C ILE A 82 1.54 1.89 25.69
N MET A 83 2.83 2.13 25.49
CA MET A 83 3.37 2.49 24.18
C MET A 83 3.15 1.37 23.17
N LEU A 84 3.38 0.12 23.56
CA LEU A 84 3.12 -1.06 22.73
C LEU A 84 1.63 -1.15 22.36
N LEU A 85 0.73 -1.00 23.34
CA LEU A 85 -0.71 -1.01 23.10
C LEU A 85 -1.14 0.08 22.12
N ILE A 86 -0.63 1.32 22.28
CA ILE A 86 -0.91 2.42 21.36
C ILE A 86 -0.39 2.10 19.96
N HIS A 87 0.83 1.57 19.83
CA HIS A 87 1.39 1.21 18.53
C HIS A 87 0.54 0.15 17.82
N THR A 88 0.12 -0.89 18.54
CA THR A 88 -0.75 -1.94 18.01
C THR A 88 -2.10 -1.38 17.59
N LEU A 89 -2.75 -0.58 18.44
CA LEU A 89 -4.03 0.06 18.11
C LEU A 89 -3.93 0.97 16.89
N CYS A 90 -2.90 1.82 16.84
CA CYS A 90 -2.63 2.67 15.69
C CYS A 90 -2.38 1.87 14.41
N SER A 91 -1.72 0.71 14.50
CA SER A 91 -1.54 -0.17 13.33
C SER A 91 -2.87 -0.70 12.84
N ILE A 92 -3.70 -1.25 13.74
CA ILE A 92 -5.02 -1.77 13.40
C ILE A 92 -5.90 -0.68 12.76
N LEU A 93 -5.88 0.55 13.33
CA LEU A 93 -6.65 1.67 12.79
C LEU A 93 -6.13 2.14 11.41
N ARG A 94 -4.81 2.11 11.18
CA ARG A 94 -4.25 2.40 9.84
C ARG A 94 -4.65 1.34 8.83
N ASP A 95 -4.59 0.07 9.21
CA ASP A 95 -4.94 -1.05 8.34
C ASP A 95 -6.43 -1.01 7.97
N ALA A 96 -7.31 -0.70 8.93
CA ALA A 96 -8.74 -0.53 8.69
C ALA A 96 -9.02 0.63 7.70
N ARG A 97 -8.35 1.78 7.86
CA ARG A 97 -8.46 2.91 6.92
C ARG A 97 -7.92 2.56 5.53
N MET A 98 -6.83 1.79 5.45
CA MET A 98 -6.26 1.38 4.17
C MET A 98 -7.18 0.40 3.42
N GLN A 99 -7.89 -0.47 4.14
CA GLN A 99 -8.90 -1.35 3.56
C GLN A 99 -10.06 -0.59 2.92
N GLU A 100 -10.51 0.54 3.50
CA GLU A 100 -11.57 1.37 2.95
C GLU A 100 -11.24 1.92 1.55
N HIS A 101 -9.96 2.25 1.31
CA HIS A 101 -9.51 2.80 0.03
C HIS A 101 -9.06 1.74 -1.00
N ALA A 102 -8.85 0.49 -0.58
CA ALA A 102 -8.42 -0.58 -1.48
C ALA A 102 -9.46 -0.88 -2.58
N ALA A 103 -10.75 -0.75 -2.28
CA ALA A 103 -11.83 -0.93 -3.25
C ALA A 103 -11.76 0.10 -4.40
N ASN A 104 -11.39 1.35 -4.10
CA ASN A 104 -11.24 2.40 -5.10
C ASN A 104 -10.02 2.15 -6.00
N VAL A 105 -8.90 1.69 -5.43
CA VAL A 105 -7.70 1.34 -6.21
C VAL A 105 -8.00 0.21 -7.19
N GLN A 106 -8.71 -0.84 -6.76
CA GLN A 106 -9.11 -1.95 -7.64
C GLN A 106 -9.99 -1.50 -8.81
N LEU A 107 -10.88 -0.53 -8.56
CA LEU A 107 -11.73 0.09 -9.57
C LEU A 107 -10.93 0.88 -10.61
N GLU A 108 -9.96 1.68 -10.16
CA GLU A 108 -9.08 2.45 -11.05
C GLU A 108 -8.15 1.55 -11.87
N VAL A 109 -7.59 0.50 -11.27
CA VAL A 109 -6.81 -0.51 -12.00
C VAL A 109 -7.67 -1.17 -13.09
N SER A 110 -8.91 -1.53 -12.78
CA SER A 110 -9.84 -2.13 -13.75
C SER A 110 -10.20 -1.17 -14.90
N LYS A 111 -10.29 0.14 -14.64
CA LYS A 111 -10.45 1.15 -15.70
C LYS A 111 -9.21 1.21 -16.58
N LEU A 112 -8.02 1.27 -15.98
CA LEU A 112 -6.76 1.30 -16.72
C LEU A 112 -6.59 0.08 -17.65
N THR A 113 -6.90 -1.13 -17.17
CA THR A 113 -6.84 -2.34 -18.01
C THR A 113 -7.77 -2.23 -19.23
N ARG A 114 -8.99 -1.72 -19.07
CA ARG A 114 -9.91 -1.49 -20.20
C ARG A 114 -9.38 -0.47 -21.20
N ASP A 115 -8.71 0.58 -20.72
CA ASP A 115 -8.11 1.58 -21.60
C ASP A 115 -6.89 1.02 -22.36
N VAL A 116 -6.10 0.15 -21.74
CA VAL A 116 -5.02 -0.59 -22.40
C VAL A 116 -5.57 -1.51 -23.50
N ASP A 117 -6.65 -2.25 -23.24
CA ASP A 117 -7.28 -3.10 -24.26
C ASP A 117 -7.83 -2.31 -25.45
N ARG A 118 -8.44 -1.14 -25.17
CA ARG A 118 -8.90 -0.22 -26.22
C ARG A 118 -7.73 0.30 -27.04
N LEU A 119 -6.62 0.67 -26.39
CA LEU A 119 -5.40 1.10 -27.07
C LEU A 119 -4.86 -0.01 -27.97
N ASN A 120 -4.72 -1.23 -27.44
CA ASN A 120 -4.24 -2.39 -28.20
C ASN A 120 -5.11 -2.65 -29.43
N THR A 121 -6.43 -2.60 -29.28
CA THR A 121 -7.38 -2.74 -30.40
C THR A 121 -7.15 -1.67 -31.47
N ARG A 122 -6.91 -0.41 -31.08
CA ARG A 122 -6.64 0.69 -32.03
C ARG A 122 -5.31 0.52 -32.73
N VAL A 123 -4.26 0.11 -32.02
CA VAL A 123 -2.93 -0.16 -32.58
C VAL A 123 -3.00 -1.31 -33.59
N ASN A 124 -3.73 -2.38 -33.28
CA ASN A 124 -3.92 -3.49 -34.22
C ASN A 124 -4.63 -3.06 -35.50
N LYS A 125 -5.69 -2.24 -35.40
CA LYS A 125 -6.36 -1.67 -36.58
C LYS A 125 -5.41 -0.79 -37.40
N LEU A 126 -4.59 0.02 -36.74
CA LEU A 126 -3.58 0.84 -37.41
C LEU A 126 -2.56 -0.03 -38.16
N GLY A 127 -2.12 -1.14 -37.56
CA GLY A 127 -1.24 -2.10 -38.21
C GLY A 127 -1.83 -2.69 -39.50
N LEU A 128 -3.11 -3.07 -39.46
CA LEU A 128 -3.83 -3.55 -40.66
C LEU A 128 -3.91 -2.48 -41.76
N HIS A 129 -4.19 -1.23 -41.40
CA HIS A 129 -4.19 -0.13 -42.37
C HIS A 129 -2.81 0.09 -42.99
N PHE A 130 -1.73 0.02 -42.21
CA PHE A 130 -0.37 0.14 -42.74
C PHE A 130 0.01 -1.00 -43.70
N GLN A 131 -0.44 -2.22 -43.43
CA GLN A 131 -0.26 -3.34 -44.35
C GLN A 131 -0.97 -3.09 -45.68
N GLN A 132 -2.20 -2.55 -45.64
CA GLN A 132 -2.93 -2.19 -46.84
C GLN A 132 -2.21 -1.08 -47.62
N VAL A 133 -1.79 -0.01 -46.96
CA VAL A 133 -1.05 1.10 -47.58
C VAL A 133 0.24 0.61 -48.22
N ASN A 134 1.00 -0.26 -47.56
CA ASN A 134 2.23 -0.84 -48.13
C ASN A 134 1.94 -1.65 -49.40
N LYS A 135 0.84 -2.43 -49.41
CA LYS A 135 0.43 -3.17 -50.60
C LYS A 135 0.08 -2.21 -51.74
N ASP A 136 -0.69 -1.17 -51.47
CA ASP A 136 -1.07 -0.17 -52.46
C ASP A 136 0.17 0.53 -53.05
N VAL A 137 1.17 0.85 -52.23
CA VAL A 137 2.46 1.40 -52.68
C VAL A 137 3.21 0.44 -53.60
N MET A 138 3.26 -0.86 -53.28
CA MET A 138 3.89 -1.87 -54.14
C MET A 138 3.19 -2.01 -55.50
N ASP A 139 1.86 -1.95 -55.51
CA ASP A 139 1.05 -2.01 -56.74
C ASP A 139 1.30 -0.77 -57.62
N ILE A 140 1.42 0.41 -57.01
CA ILE A 140 1.81 1.66 -57.71
C ILE A 140 3.21 1.54 -58.30
N GLN A 141 4.20 1.08 -57.53
CA GLN A 141 5.58 0.89 -58.02
C GLN A 141 5.65 -0.10 -59.19
N THR A 142 4.88 -1.19 -59.13
CA THR A 142 4.78 -2.17 -60.21
C THR A 142 4.23 -1.53 -61.48
N SER A 143 3.17 -0.73 -61.35
CA SER A 143 2.55 -0.02 -62.47
C SER A 143 3.51 1.02 -63.07
N ALA A 144 4.19 1.80 -62.23
CA ALA A 144 5.20 2.77 -62.65
C ALA A 144 6.36 2.09 -63.40
N SER A 145 6.86 0.95 -62.92
CA SER A 145 7.92 0.20 -63.60
C SER A 145 7.47 -0.33 -64.98
N LYS A 146 6.23 -0.80 -65.10
CA LYS A 146 5.67 -1.22 -66.40
C LYS A 146 5.57 -0.05 -67.38
N ILE A 147 5.11 1.12 -66.91
CA ILE A 147 5.02 2.34 -67.72
C ILE A 147 6.41 2.77 -68.18
N ALA A 148 7.41 2.79 -67.28
CA ALA A 148 8.79 3.14 -67.64
C ALA A 148 9.35 2.23 -68.73
N LYS A 149 9.21 0.90 -68.59
CA LYS A 149 9.64 -0.07 -69.61
C LYS A 149 8.91 0.09 -70.95
N ALA A 150 7.62 0.45 -70.93
CA ALA A 150 6.88 0.74 -72.15
C ALA A 150 7.40 2.02 -72.82
N GLY A 151 7.72 3.05 -72.04
CA GLY A 151 8.37 4.28 -72.52
C GLY A 151 9.71 4.01 -73.19
N GLU A 152 10.60 3.26 -72.53
CA GLU A 152 11.90 2.86 -73.08
C GLU A 152 11.78 2.11 -74.43
N ARG A 153 10.78 1.23 -74.56
CA ARG A 153 10.51 0.53 -75.83
C ARG A 153 10.03 1.47 -76.94
N ILE A 154 9.17 2.44 -76.61
CA ILE A 154 8.69 3.43 -77.58
C ILE A 154 9.87 4.28 -78.08
N GLU A 155 10.73 4.72 -77.17
CA GLU A 155 11.94 5.47 -77.50
C GLU A 155 12.89 4.65 -78.39
N GLN A 156 13.11 3.36 -78.10
CA GLN A 156 13.91 2.48 -78.95
C GLN A 156 13.33 2.27 -80.35
N ILE A 157 12.00 2.10 -80.47
CA ILE A 157 11.34 1.95 -81.78
C ILE A 157 11.47 3.23 -82.61
N ASP A 158 11.27 4.41 -82.00
CA ASP A 158 11.39 5.68 -82.70
C ASP A 158 12.84 5.94 -83.17
N ILE A 159 13.82 5.52 -82.38
CA ILE A 159 15.24 5.58 -82.75
C ILE A 159 15.57 4.62 -83.91
N ASP A 160 15.13 3.37 -83.84
CA ASP A 160 15.36 2.36 -84.88
C ASP A 160 14.65 2.74 -86.20
N ASP A 161 13.42 3.26 -86.15
CA ASP A 161 12.70 3.75 -87.33
C ASP A 161 13.42 4.95 -87.97
N ARG A 162 13.95 5.90 -87.18
CA ARG A 162 14.75 7.01 -87.70
C ARG A 162 16.05 6.54 -88.35
N PHE A 163 16.76 5.59 -87.73
CA PHE A 163 17.97 5.00 -88.33
C PHE A 163 17.67 4.21 -89.61
N ALA A 164 16.55 3.49 -89.67
CA ALA A 164 16.11 2.79 -90.87
C ALA A 164 15.78 3.78 -92.01
N GLN A 165 15.19 4.93 -91.68
CA GLN A 165 14.86 5.97 -92.65
C GLN A 165 16.10 6.70 -93.18
N GLU A 166 17.08 6.99 -92.33
CA GLU A 166 18.36 7.60 -92.72
C GLU A 166 19.20 6.64 -93.60
N ALA A 167 19.24 5.34 -93.28
CA ALA A 167 19.94 4.34 -94.10
C ALA A 167 19.30 4.09 -95.48
N MET A 168 18.02 4.40 -95.66
CA MET A 168 17.34 4.35 -96.96
C MET A 168 17.60 5.59 -97.83
N ILE A 169 17.99 6.72 -97.23
CA ILE A 169 18.30 7.97 -97.95
C ILE A 169 19.74 7.96 -98.50
N GLU A 170 20.63 7.13 -97.94
CA GLU A 170 22.05 7.04 -98.31
C GLU A 170 22.38 5.98 -99.39
N ARG A 171 21.36 5.37 -100.01
CA ARG A 171 21.47 4.46 -101.18
C ARG A 171 20.93 5.11 -102.46
#